data_AF-A0A6A4M0J9-F1
#
_entry.id   AF-A0A6A4M0J9-F1
#
_cell.length_a   1.000
_cell.length_b   1.000
_cell.length_c   1.000
_cell.angle_alpha   90.00
_cell.angle_beta   90.00
_cell.angle_gamma   90.00
#
_symmetry.space_group_name_H-M   'P 1'
#
loop_
_entity.id
_entity.type
_entity.pdbx_description
1 polymer ?
#
loop_
_entity_poly.entity_id
_entity_poly.type
_entity_poly.pdbx_seq_one_letter_code
_entity_poly.pdbx_strand_id
1 'polypeptide(L)'
;MQELRKVVTIGVVGGSDLVKISEQLGKSVVNEYDYVFAENGLVAYKDGKLLGTQSLKSYLGEEKLKEFINFTLHYIADLDIPIKRGTFIEFRSGMLNVSPIGRNCSQEERDDFEKYDKVQSLDLQLG
;
A
#
# COMPACT_ATOMS: atom_id res chain seq x y z
N MET A 1 -12.32 23.38 9.84
CA MET A 1 -12.31 23.11 8.38
C MET A 1 -13.51 23.71 7.66
N GLN A 2 -14.74 23.61 8.16
CA GLN A 2 -15.94 24.12 7.44
C GLN A 2 -15.92 25.64 7.15
N GLU A 3 -15.42 26.48 8.06
CA GLU A 3 -15.26 27.91 7.77
C GLU A 3 -14.22 28.19 6.69
N LEU A 4 -13.12 27.43 6.66
CA LEU A 4 -12.08 27.55 5.63
C LEU A 4 -12.61 27.14 4.25
N ARG A 5 -13.45 26.10 4.19
CA ARG A 5 -14.11 25.62 2.97
C ARG A 5 -14.93 26.70 2.24
N LYS A 6 -15.43 27.71 2.97
CA LYS A 6 -16.22 28.80 2.37
C LYS A 6 -15.38 29.73 1.49
N VAL A 7 -14.06 29.78 1.69
CA VAL A 7 -13.16 30.72 1.01
C VAL A 7 -12.10 30.03 0.16
N VAL A 8 -11.81 28.76 0.40
CA VAL A 8 -10.86 27.96 -0.38
C VAL A 8 -11.35 26.53 -0.52
N THR A 9 -10.95 25.87 -1.61
CA THR A 9 -11.14 24.42 -1.78
C THR A 9 -10.26 23.66 -0.79
N ILE A 10 -10.85 22.68 -0.11
CA ILE A 10 -10.15 21.82 0.84
C ILE A 10 -10.22 20.35 0.42
N GLY A 11 -9.15 19.61 0.68
CA GLY A 11 -9.11 18.18 0.41
C GLY A 11 -8.27 17.42 1.41
N VAL A 12 -8.54 16.11 1.50
CA VAL A 12 -7.78 15.16 2.32
C VAL A 12 -7.12 14.15 1.40
N VAL A 13 -5.87 13.80 1.70
CA VAL A 13 -5.15 12.69 1.06
C VAL A 13 -4.58 11.77 2.12
N GLY A 14 -4.74 10.45 1.93
CA GLY A 14 -4.16 9.45 2.80
C GLY A 14 -3.77 8.19 2.03
N GLY A 15 -2.71 7.52 2.48
CA GLY A 15 -2.30 6.21 1.94
C GLY A 15 -3.19 5.06 2.37
N SER A 16 -4.05 5.28 3.36
CA SER A 16 -5.03 4.30 3.83
C SER A 16 -6.26 4.23 2.92
N ASP A 17 -7.01 3.14 3.05
CA ASP A 17 -8.36 3.02 2.49
C ASP A 17 -9.32 4.08 3.07
N LEU A 18 -10.46 4.27 2.41
CA LEU A 18 -11.47 5.24 2.81
C LEU A 18 -12.07 4.95 4.20
N VAL A 19 -12.12 3.68 4.61
CA VAL A 19 -12.70 3.27 5.90
C VAL A 19 -11.84 3.84 7.03
N LYS A 20 -10.53 3.62 6.98
CA LYS A 20 -9.59 4.16 7.97
C LYS A 20 -9.56 5.68 7.98
N ILE A 21 -9.63 6.33 6.82
CA ILE A 21 -9.74 7.79 6.75
C ILE A 21 -11.03 8.26 7.44
N SER A 22 -12.14 7.57 7.22
CA SER A 22 -13.44 7.87 7.85
C SER A 22 -13.45 7.61 9.37
N GLU A 23 -12.69 6.63 9.86
CA GLU A 23 -12.52 6.39 11.30
C GLU A 23 -11.79 7.56 11.99
N GLN A 24 -10.79 8.13 11.33
CA GLN A 24 -9.99 9.24 11.86
C GLN A 24 -10.68 10.59 11.76
N LEU A 25 -11.37 10.85 10.64
CA LEU A 25 -11.92 12.17 10.31
C LEU A 25 -13.44 12.26 10.44
N GLY A 26 -14.12 11.13 10.66
CA GLY A 26 -15.57 11.04 10.74
C GLY A 26 -16.22 10.40 9.52
N LYS A 27 -17.38 9.76 9.74
CA LYS A 27 -18.11 8.97 8.72
C LYS A 27 -18.59 9.79 7.52
N SER A 28 -18.68 11.11 7.67
CA SER A 28 -19.13 12.05 6.63
C SER A 28 -17.99 12.71 5.86
N VAL A 29 -16.75 12.23 5.99
CA VAL A 29 -15.54 12.84 5.38
C VAL A 29 -15.70 13.19 3.90
N VAL A 30 -16.33 12.33 3.09
CA VAL A 30 -16.55 12.58 1.65
C VAL A 30 -17.43 13.78 1.35
N ASN A 31 -18.29 14.18 2.29
CA ASN A 31 -19.18 15.33 2.17
C ASN A 31 -18.63 16.58 2.88
N GLU A 32 -17.67 16.41 3.79
CA GLU A 32 -17.10 17.49 4.59
C GLU A 32 -15.97 18.23 3.89
N TYR A 33 -15.32 17.58 2.93
CA TYR A 33 -14.24 18.11 2.10
C TYR A 33 -14.66 18.15 0.64
N ASP A 34 -14.09 19.07 -0.14
CA ASP A 34 -14.39 19.16 -1.58
C ASP A 34 -13.75 17.99 -2.34
N TYR A 35 -12.58 17.53 -1.87
CA TYR A 35 -11.90 16.35 -2.39
C TYR A 35 -11.49 15.39 -1.27
N VAL A 36 -11.63 14.08 -1.52
CA VAL A 36 -11.08 13.04 -0.65
C VAL A 36 -10.35 12.01 -1.50
N PHE A 37 -9.05 11.85 -1.24
CA PHE A 37 -8.15 10.96 -1.94
C PHE A 37 -7.69 9.83 -0.99
N ALA A 38 -8.33 8.67 -1.09
CA ALA A 38 -7.92 7.47 -0.38
C ALA A 38 -6.91 6.68 -1.22
N GLU A 39 -6.09 5.86 -0.56
CA GLU A 39 -5.08 5.01 -1.19
C GLU A 39 -4.16 5.82 -2.11
N ASN A 40 -3.70 6.99 -1.62
CA ASN A 40 -2.91 7.99 -2.35
C ASN A 40 -3.59 8.52 -3.63
N GLY A 41 -4.92 8.54 -3.66
CA GLY A 41 -5.71 9.05 -4.78
C GLY A 41 -6.11 7.99 -5.81
N LEU A 42 -5.77 6.72 -5.59
CA LEU A 42 -6.33 5.62 -6.37
C LEU A 42 -7.84 5.52 -6.23
N VAL A 43 -8.39 5.99 -5.10
CA VAL A 43 -9.82 6.22 -4.94
C VAL A 43 -10.03 7.70 -4.64
N ALA A 44 -10.70 8.40 -5.55
CA ALA A 44 -10.91 9.83 -5.46
C ALA A 44 -12.40 10.17 -5.41
N TYR A 45 -12.78 11.06 -4.49
CA TYR A 45 -14.10 11.67 -4.40
C TYR A 45 -14.00 13.17 -4.61
N LYS A 46 -15.02 13.74 -5.24
CA LYS A 46 -15.25 15.17 -5.36
C LYS A 46 -16.71 15.49 -5.04
N ASP A 47 -16.94 16.44 -4.15
CA ASP A 47 -18.29 16.87 -3.75
C ASP A 47 -19.20 15.71 -3.32
N GLY A 48 -18.66 14.79 -2.50
CA GLY A 48 -19.36 13.57 -2.06
C GLY A 48 -19.54 12.48 -3.11
N LYS A 49 -19.13 12.73 -4.37
CA LYS A 49 -19.30 11.78 -5.49
C LYS A 49 -17.98 11.13 -5.86
N LEU A 50 -18.04 9.85 -6.22
CA LEU A 50 -16.87 9.15 -6.72
C LEU A 50 -16.42 9.79 -8.05
N LEU A 51 -15.19 10.31 -8.06
CA LEU A 51 -14.57 10.91 -9.22
C LEU A 51 -13.89 9.84 -10.09
N GLY A 52 -13.26 8.86 -9.44
CA GLY A 52 -12.60 7.76 -10.13
C GLY A 52 -11.98 6.75 -9.18
N THR A 53 -11.78 5.55 -9.70
CA THR A 53 -11.00 4.49 -9.05
C THR A 53 -9.94 3.96 -10.01
N GLN A 54 -8.80 3.57 -9.47
CA GLN A 54 -7.73 2.92 -10.20
C GLN A 54 -7.15 1.79 -9.36
N SER A 55 -6.57 0.78 -10.02
CA SER A 55 -5.82 -0.28 -9.37
C SER A 55 -4.58 -0.64 -10.19
N LEU A 56 -3.59 -1.22 -9.52
CA LEU A 56 -2.40 -1.78 -10.14
C LEU A 56 -2.77 -2.83 -11.20
N LYS A 57 -3.78 -3.66 -10.91
CA LYS A 57 -4.28 -4.70 -11.83
C LYS A 57 -4.87 -4.09 -13.10
N SER A 58 -5.75 -3.11 -12.99
CA SER A 58 -6.33 -2.45 -14.16
C SER A 58 -5.30 -1.64 -14.95
N TYR A 59 -4.27 -1.11 -14.28
CA TYR A 59 -3.22 -0.34 -14.94
C TYR A 59 -2.18 -1.22 -15.67
N LEU A 60 -1.66 -2.27 -15.02
CA LEU A 60 -0.61 -3.12 -15.59
C LEU A 60 -1.15 -4.28 -16.44
N GLY A 61 -2.32 -4.81 -16.08
CA GLY A 61 -2.89 -6.03 -16.66
C GLY A 61 -2.25 -7.32 -16.12
N GLU A 62 -2.95 -8.44 -16.31
CA GLU A 62 -2.58 -9.70 -15.66
C GLU A 62 -1.33 -10.37 -16.19
N GLU A 63 -1.01 -10.23 -17.49
CA GLU A 63 0.19 -10.88 -18.03
C GLU A 63 1.47 -10.31 -17.39
N LYS A 64 1.56 -8.98 -17.25
CA LYS A 64 2.70 -8.34 -16.59
C LYS A 64 2.77 -8.64 -15.10
N LEU A 65 1.61 -8.68 -14.44
CA LEU A 65 1.55 -9.04 -13.01
C LEU A 65 2.00 -10.47 -12.78
N LYS A 66 1.52 -11.42 -13.59
CA LYS A 66 1.91 -12.83 -13.52
C LYS A 66 3.40 -13.00 -13.75
N GLU A 67 3.96 -12.33 -14.76
CA GLU A 67 5.39 -12.35 -15.05
C GLU A 67 6.22 -11.85 -13.86
N PHE A 68 5.87 -10.68 -13.30
CA PHE A 68 6.54 -10.12 -12.15
C PHE A 68 6.44 -11.02 -10.91
N ILE A 69 5.23 -11.50 -10.59
CA ILE A 69 4.99 -12.37 -9.42
C ILE A 69 5.79 -13.67 -9.55
N ASN A 70 5.79 -14.31 -10.73
CA ASN A 70 6.56 -15.53 -10.95
C ASN A 70 8.06 -15.29 -10.75
N PHE A 71 8.59 -14.21 -11.32
CA PHE A 71 9.99 -13.83 -11.13
C PHE A 71 10.32 -13.63 -9.64
N THR A 72 9.50 -12.85 -8.92
CA THR A 72 9.72 -12.58 -7.49
C THR A 72 9.64 -13.86 -6.64
N LEU A 73 8.69 -14.75 -6.93
CA LEU A 73 8.56 -16.03 -6.21
C LEU A 73 9.77 -16.94 -6.44
N HIS A 74 10.24 -17.06 -7.68
CA HIS A 74 11.46 -17.82 -7.99
C HIS A 74 12.67 -17.22 -7.28
N TYR A 75 12.86 -15.90 -7.38
CA TYR A 75 13.96 -15.21 -6.71
C TYR A 75 13.96 -15.46 -5.19
N ILE A 76 12.82 -15.27 -4.53
CA ILE A 76 12.69 -15.50 -3.08
C ILE A 76 12.88 -16.98 -2.72
N ALA A 77 12.42 -17.92 -3.55
CA ALA A 77 12.62 -19.34 -3.32
C ALA A 77 14.11 -19.70 -3.26
N ASP A 78 14.92 -19.09 -4.12
CA ASP A 78 16.36 -19.36 -4.25
C ASP A 78 17.23 -18.57 -3.25
N LEU A 79 16.68 -17.57 -2.56
CA LEU A 79 17.42 -16.81 -1.53
C LEU A 79 17.87 -17.70 -0.36
N ASP A 80 19.15 -17.69 -0.03
CA ASP A 80 19.69 -18.35 1.15
C ASP A 80 19.68 -17.38 2.34
N ILE A 81 18.52 -17.28 3.01
CA ILE A 81 18.33 -16.44 4.19
C ILE A 81 18.00 -17.30 5.41
N PRO A 82 18.37 -16.87 6.64
CA PRO A 82 18.25 -17.70 7.84
C PRO A 82 16.83 -18.18 8.13
N ILE A 83 15.83 -17.36 7.81
CA ILE A 83 14.43 -17.60 8.13
C ILE A 83 13.54 -17.20 6.96
N LYS A 84 12.64 -18.10 6.56
CA LYS A 84 11.51 -17.84 5.67
C LYS A 84 10.20 -18.18 6.39
N ARG A 85 9.17 -17.36 6.19
CA ARG A 85 7.83 -17.53 6.75
C ARG A 85 6.81 -17.62 5.61
N GLY A 86 5.85 -16.71 5.56
CA GLY A 86 4.79 -16.68 4.55
C GLY A 86 4.35 -15.25 4.29
N THR A 87 3.50 -15.07 3.28
CA THR A 87 3.12 -13.74 2.75
C THR A 87 4.36 -13.00 2.22
N PHE A 88 5.05 -13.64 1.28
CA PHE A 88 6.22 -13.07 0.59
C PHE A 88 5.85 -12.00 -0.43
N ILE A 89 4.65 -12.10 -1.00
CA ILE A 89 4.07 -11.08 -1.88
C ILE A 89 2.66 -10.82 -1.38
N GLU A 90 2.37 -9.57 -1.04
CA GLU A 90 1.05 -9.10 -0.63
C GLU A 90 0.53 -8.13 -1.70
N PHE A 91 -0.57 -8.52 -2.36
CA PHE A 91 -1.22 -7.69 -3.37
C PHE A 91 -2.10 -6.63 -2.70
N ARG A 92 -1.84 -5.36 -3.00
CA ARG A 92 -2.68 -4.22 -2.61
C ARG A 92 -3.25 -3.52 -3.83
N SER A 93 -4.25 -2.67 -3.64
CA SER A 93 -4.90 -1.93 -4.72
C SER A 93 -3.90 -1.20 -5.64
N GLY A 94 -2.86 -0.58 -5.06
CA GLY A 94 -1.89 0.27 -5.76
C GLY A 94 -0.49 -0.29 -5.89
N MET A 95 -0.17 -1.41 -5.23
CA MET A 95 1.20 -1.90 -5.12
C MET A 95 1.26 -3.38 -4.76
N LEU A 96 2.43 -3.98 -4.97
CA LEU A 96 2.81 -5.26 -4.42
C LEU A 96 3.82 -5.01 -3.30
N ASN A 97 3.53 -5.47 -2.08
CA ASN A 97 4.51 -5.48 -1.01
C ASN A 97 5.26 -6.81 -1.04
N VAL A 98 6.58 -6.76 -1.22
CA VAL A 98 7.44 -7.94 -1.36
C VAL A 98 8.34 -8.05 -0.14
N SER A 99 8.34 -9.20 0.52
CA SER A 99 9.13 -9.48 1.72
C SER A 99 9.87 -10.81 1.58
N PRO A 100 11.23 -10.82 1.55
CA PRO A 100 11.99 -12.06 1.47
C PRO A 100 11.78 -13.00 2.66
N ILE A 101 11.76 -12.46 3.89
CA ILE A 101 11.43 -13.23 5.10
C ILE A 101 9.93 -13.60 5.15
N GLY A 102 9.06 -12.79 4.54
CA GLY A 102 7.61 -12.94 4.57
C GLY A 102 6.96 -12.18 5.73
N ARG A 103 5.82 -11.52 5.47
CA ARG A 103 5.14 -10.64 6.45
C ARG A 103 4.53 -11.35 7.66
N ASN A 104 4.43 -12.68 7.62
CA ASN A 104 3.95 -13.49 8.75
C ASN A 104 5.04 -13.78 9.80
N CYS A 105 6.21 -13.16 9.70
CA CYS A 105 7.26 -13.28 10.72
C CYS A 105 6.88 -12.58 12.04
N SER A 106 7.52 -12.99 13.13
CA SER A 106 7.42 -12.28 14.40
C SER A 106 8.16 -10.94 14.35
N GLN A 107 7.95 -10.07 15.35
CA GLN A 107 8.70 -8.83 15.44
C GLN A 107 10.20 -9.09 15.66
N GLU A 108 10.54 -10.06 16.51
CA GLU A 108 11.94 -10.47 16.75
C GLU A 108 12.60 -10.96 15.46
N GLU A 109 11.91 -11.83 14.71
CA GLU A 109 12.39 -12.32 13.41
C GLU A 109 12.59 -11.18 12.40
N ARG A 110 11.70 -10.18 12.42
CA ARG A 110 11.80 -9.01 11.54
C ARG A 110 13.01 -8.15 11.88
N ASP A 111 13.24 -7.90 13.17
CA ASP A 111 14.35 -7.09 13.64
C ASP A 111 15.70 -7.78 13.34
N ASP A 112 15.76 -9.11 13.46
CA ASP A 112 16.95 -9.87 13.10
C ASP A 112 17.17 -9.93 11.59
N PHE A 113 16.10 -10.05 10.81
CA PHE A 113 16.18 -9.94 9.36
C PHE A 113 16.67 -8.56 8.90
N GLU A 114 16.20 -7.47 9.52
CA GLU A 114 16.66 -6.11 9.21
C GLU A 114 18.17 -5.95 9.46
N LYS A 115 18.70 -6.55 10.53
CA LYS A 115 20.15 -6.55 10.80
C LYS A 115 20.90 -7.37 9.75
N TYR A 116 20.38 -8.54 9.38
CA TYR A 116 20.97 -9.41 8.37
C TYR A 116 21.01 -8.72 6.99
N ASP A 117 19.90 -8.12 6.59
CA ASP A 117 19.69 -7.42 5.30
C ASP A 117 20.68 -6.26 5.12
N LYS A 118 20.88 -5.43 6.15
CA LYS A 118 21.86 -4.34 6.17
C LYS A 118 23.29 -4.79 5.94
N VAL A 119 23.66 -5.99 6.43
CA VAL A 119 25.01 -6.54 6.29
C VAL A 119 25.21 -7.19 4.93
N GLN A 120 24.18 -7.87 4.43
CA GLN A 120 24.24 -8.62 3.16
C GLN A 120 23.92 -7.75 1.94
N SER A 121 23.44 -6.50 2.13
CA SER A 121 23.02 -5.60 1.04
C SER A 121 22.06 -6.27 0.06
N LEU A 122 21.12 -7.06 0.58
CA LEU A 122 19.94 -7.48 -0.15
C LEU A 122 19.10 -6.22 -0.35
N ASP A 123 19.33 -5.49 -1.44
CA ASP A 123 18.78 -4.16 -1.69
C ASP A 123 17.27 -4.20 -2.04
N LEU A 124 16.45 -4.70 -1.10
CA LEU A 124 15.00 -4.81 -1.19
C LEU A 124 14.37 -4.11 0.01
N GLN A 125 14.32 -2.78 -0.05
CA GLN A 125 13.69 -1.96 0.99
C GLN A 125 12.20 -2.31 1.15
N LEU A 126 11.88 -2.89 2.31
CA LEU A 126 10.54 -3.10 2.83
C LEU A 126 9.97 -1.80 3.42
N GLY A 127 9.24 -1.04 2.60
CA GLY A 127 8.36 0.06 3.04
C GLY A 127 7.03 -0.43 3.60
#